data_AF-A0A7S1WZ99-F1
#
_entry.id   AF-A0A7S1WZ99-F1
#
_cell.length_a   1.000
_cell.length_b   1.000
_cell.length_c   1.000
_cell.angle_alpha   90.00
_cell.angle_beta   90.00
_cell.angle_gamma   90.00
#
_symmetry.space_group_name_H-M   'P 1'
#
loop_
_entity.id
_entity.type
_entity.pdbx_description
1 polymer ?
#
loop_
_entity_poly.entity_id
_entity_poly.type
_entity_poly.pdbx_seq_one_letter_code
_entity_poly.pdbx_strand_id
1 'polypeptide(L)'
;MFDMAPELKDTLFKNKPTELLALKLGTIIVELIRLLEISSPKELAGVIAEMGLKHIEYGLEGWHEQPFKAAMVATMKKVVTSRGHKWHTKTSRAWNWALTEIIVYLLEAVSIGRPKIETLNKSWMFLCDKMYEEMESRRQRKSIGSQLGSRMGSKMGSQMDGGGRKSVDMGRAPTTRRSVDIRRSVDVKTSSRGWRKMGASVKLAGALKGKAEPGPSARNSGHVGEFPMWAKKDDEAFMTPEYMEGRSAVGQGFLDVFAARNTWAVRDFNFGA
;
A
#
# COMPACT_ATOMS: atom_id res chain seq x y z
N MET A 1 -9.42 18.09 -18.83
CA MET A 1 -9.74 17.19 -17.69
C MET A 1 -10.35 17.98 -16.56
N PHE A 2 -9.61 18.92 -15.96
CA PHE A 2 -10.14 19.76 -14.88
C PHE A 2 -11.33 20.62 -15.29
N ASP A 3 -11.47 20.99 -16.57
CA ASP A 3 -12.68 21.67 -17.04
C ASP A 3 -13.92 20.75 -17.05
N MET A 4 -13.73 19.43 -17.19
CA MET A 4 -14.81 18.43 -17.19
C MET A 4 -15.14 17.92 -15.78
N ALA A 5 -14.15 17.90 -14.89
CA ALA A 5 -14.24 17.40 -13.52
C ALA A 5 -13.31 18.23 -12.63
N PRO A 6 -13.71 19.47 -12.26
CA PRO A 6 -12.88 20.39 -11.49
C PRO A 6 -12.52 19.84 -10.10
N GLU A 7 -13.39 19.03 -9.50
CA GLU A 7 -13.20 18.35 -8.22
C GLU A 7 -11.95 17.47 -8.18
N LEU A 8 -11.47 16.96 -9.33
CA LEU A 8 -10.25 16.16 -9.42
C LEU A 8 -9.01 16.97 -9.00
N LYS A 9 -9.04 18.30 -9.19
CA LYS A 9 -7.94 19.19 -8.82
C LYS A 9 -7.71 19.22 -7.30
N ASP A 10 -8.80 19.18 -6.54
CA ASP A 10 -8.77 19.32 -5.08
C ASP A 10 -8.72 17.97 -4.35
N THR A 11 -9.04 16.87 -5.06
CA THR A 11 -9.03 15.50 -4.54
C THR A 11 -7.75 14.78 -4.97
N LEU A 12 -7.77 14.13 -6.15
CA LEU A 12 -6.72 13.25 -6.67
C LEU A 12 -5.42 13.99 -6.98
N PHE A 13 -5.52 15.23 -7.46
CA PHE A 13 -4.38 16.02 -7.93
C PHE A 13 -4.00 17.17 -6.99
N LYS A 14 -4.45 17.11 -5.74
CA LYS A 14 -4.17 18.15 -4.75
C LYS A 14 -2.65 18.35 -4.60
N ASN A 15 -2.22 19.61 -4.70
CA ASN A 15 -0.81 20.03 -4.62
C ASN A 15 0.10 19.44 -5.71
N LYS A 16 -0.44 18.94 -6.83
CA LYS A 16 0.38 18.48 -7.96
C LYS A 16 0.51 19.62 -8.98
N PRO A 17 1.74 20.07 -9.32
CA PRO A 17 1.92 21.08 -10.36
C PRO A 17 1.49 20.52 -11.72
N THR A 18 0.81 21.34 -12.51
CA THR A 18 0.18 20.92 -13.78
C THR A 18 1.24 20.46 -14.79
N GLU A 19 2.42 21.07 -14.77
CA GLU A 19 3.56 20.75 -15.62
C GLU A 19 4.05 19.33 -15.37
N LEU A 20 4.10 18.90 -14.11
CA LEU A 20 4.46 17.54 -13.75
C LEU A 20 3.41 16.54 -14.21
N LEU A 21 2.13 16.89 -14.11
CA LEU A 21 1.03 16.05 -14.60
C LEU A 21 1.10 15.89 -16.13
N ALA A 22 1.44 16.95 -16.86
CA ALA A 22 1.63 16.90 -18.30
C ALA A 22 2.79 15.97 -18.70
N LEU A 23 3.92 16.03 -17.98
CA LEU A 23 5.05 15.09 -18.18
C LEU A 23 4.61 13.64 -17.91
N LYS A 24 3.86 13.41 -16.84
CA LYS A 24 3.34 12.07 -16.50
C LYS A 24 2.33 11.56 -17.53
N LEU A 25 1.56 12.44 -18.18
CA LEU A 25 0.64 12.04 -19.24
C LEU A 25 1.38 11.36 -20.41
N GLY A 26 2.55 11.88 -20.79
CA GLY A 26 3.40 11.24 -21.81
C GLY A 26 3.82 9.83 -21.41
N THR A 27 4.26 9.64 -20.15
CA THR A 27 4.60 8.32 -19.61
C THR A 27 3.39 7.37 -19.59
N ILE A 28 2.19 7.88 -19.27
CA ILE A 28 0.97 7.07 -19.27
C ILE A 28 0.66 6.56 -20.67
N ILE A 29 0.80 7.38 -21.72
CA ILE A 29 0.55 6.94 -23.10
C ILE A 29 1.53 5.83 -23.51
N VAL A 30 2.81 5.99 -23.20
CA VAL A 30 3.83 4.96 -23.46
C VAL A 30 3.50 3.66 -22.74
N GLU A 31 3.08 3.76 -21.47
CA GLU A 31 2.71 2.58 -20.69
C GLU A 31 1.44 1.91 -21.20
N LEU A 32 0.44 2.68 -21.65
CA LEU A 32 -0.76 2.13 -22.27
C LEU A 32 -0.43 1.35 -23.55
N ILE A 33 0.45 1.88 -24.40
CA ILE A 33 0.92 1.16 -25.60
C ILE A 33 1.64 -0.12 -25.19
N ARG A 34 2.53 -0.05 -24.20
CA ARG A 34 3.23 -1.23 -23.66
C ARG A 34 2.25 -2.29 -23.16
N LEU A 35 1.20 -1.91 -22.46
CA LEU A 35 0.17 -2.85 -21.97
C LEU A 35 -0.56 -3.55 -23.12
N LEU A 36 -0.84 -2.85 -24.23
CA LEU A 36 -1.48 -3.42 -25.40
C LEU A 36 -0.58 -4.39 -26.16
N GLU A 37 0.74 -4.30 -26.00
CA GLU A 37 1.72 -5.19 -26.62
C GLU A 37 1.94 -6.49 -25.82
N ILE A 38 1.50 -6.54 -24.55
CA ILE A 38 1.65 -7.75 -23.71
C ILE A 38 0.71 -8.84 -24.22
N SER A 39 1.30 -9.88 -24.81
CA SER A 39 0.56 -11.03 -25.35
C SER A 39 0.18 -12.07 -24.29
N SER A 40 0.91 -12.13 -23.17
CA SER A 40 0.67 -13.08 -22.09
C SER A 40 -0.36 -12.54 -21.10
N PRO A 41 -1.55 -13.17 -20.96
CA PRO A 41 -2.56 -12.71 -20.01
C PRO A 41 -2.05 -12.66 -18.57
N LYS A 42 -1.15 -13.59 -18.20
CA LYS A 42 -0.54 -13.65 -16.87
C LYS A 42 0.38 -12.45 -16.59
N GLU A 43 1.16 -12.05 -17.60
CA GLU A 43 2.02 -10.87 -17.48
C GLU A 43 1.19 -9.58 -17.41
N LEU A 44 0.16 -9.47 -18.24
CA LEU A 44 -0.75 -8.33 -18.23
C LEU A 44 -1.43 -8.19 -16.86
N ALA A 45 -1.97 -9.29 -16.32
CA ALA A 45 -2.58 -9.31 -14.99
C ALA A 45 -1.60 -8.88 -13.89
N GLY A 46 -0.34 -9.32 -13.96
CA GLY A 46 0.71 -8.91 -13.03
C GLY A 46 1.00 -7.40 -13.06
N VAL A 47 1.15 -6.83 -14.26
CA VAL A 47 1.39 -5.40 -14.43
C VAL A 47 0.17 -4.57 -13.99
N ILE A 48 -1.03 -4.98 -14.38
CA ILE A 48 -2.27 -4.28 -13.98
C ILE A 48 -2.46 -4.34 -12.46
N ALA A 49 -2.15 -5.47 -11.81
CA ALA A 49 -2.21 -5.58 -10.36
C ALA A 49 -1.26 -4.58 -9.68
N GLU A 50 -0.02 -4.47 -10.14
CA GLU A 50 0.94 -3.48 -9.62
C GLU A 50 0.44 -2.04 -9.82
N MET A 51 -0.12 -1.74 -11.00
CA MET A 51 -0.74 -0.44 -11.26
C MET A 51 -1.94 -0.19 -10.34
N GLY A 52 -2.77 -1.20 -10.11
CA GLY A 52 -3.93 -1.14 -9.22
C GLY A 52 -3.53 -0.74 -7.80
N LEU A 53 -2.44 -1.31 -7.26
CA LEU A 53 -1.91 -0.95 -5.94
C LEU A 53 -1.54 0.53 -5.87
N LYS A 54 -0.83 1.06 -6.86
CA LYS A 54 -0.49 2.50 -6.93
C LYS A 54 -1.74 3.38 -7.00
N HIS A 55 -2.76 2.95 -7.75
CA HIS A 55 -4.01 3.71 -7.90
C HIS A 55 -4.89 3.65 -6.65
N ILE A 56 -4.79 2.60 -5.82
CA ILE A 56 -5.42 2.58 -4.49
C ILE A 56 -4.82 3.67 -3.60
N GLU A 57 -3.48 3.80 -3.58
CA GLU A 57 -2.80 4.85 -2.81
C GLU A 57 -3.18 6.26 -3.27
N TYR A 58 -3.39 6.43 -4.58
CA TYR A 58 -3.86 7.72 -5.12
C TYR A 58 -5.33 8.00 -4.79
N GLY A 59 -6.11 7.00 -4.38
CA GLY A 59 -7.54 7.15 -4.15
C GLY A 59 -8.35 7.12 -5.44
N LEU A 60 -7.97 6.28 -6.42
CA LEU A 60 -8.76 6.09 -7.63
C LEU A 60 -10.15 5.53 -7.28
N GLU A 61 -11.19 6.11 -7.85
CA GLU A 61 -12.58 5.70 -7.74
C GLU A 61 -13.20 5.53 -9.13
N GLY A 62 -14.27 4.75 -9.25
CA GLY A 62 -14.88 4.42 -10.54
C GLY A 62 -15.35 5.64 -11.33
N TRP A 63 -15.85 6.68 -10.64
CA TRP A 63 -16.31 7.91 -11.32
C TRP A 63 -15.17 8.73 -11.94
N HIS A 64 -13.91 8.50 -11.55
CA HIS A 64 -12.76 9.15 -12.18
C HIS A 64 -12.51 8.69 -13.62
N GLU A 65 -13.03 7.51 -14.02
CA GLU A 65 -12.79 6.94 -15.35
C GLU A 65 -13.21 7.89 -16.47
N GLN A 66 -14.46 8.35 -16.43
CA GLN A 66 -15.07 9.02 -17.59
C GLN A 66 -14.37 10.35 -17.92
N PRO A 67 -14.11 11.24 -16.94
CA PRO A 67 -13.35 12.47 -17.20
C PRO A 67 -11.93 12.19 -17.72
N PHE A 68 -11.27 11.15 -17.19
CA PHE A 68 -9.93 10.77 -17.63
C PHE A 68 -9.93 10.27 -19.08
N LYS A 69 -10.83 9.32 -19.42
CA LYS A 69 -10.97 8.76 -20.78
C LYS A 69 -11.28 9.85 -21.80
N ALA A 70 -12.25 10.71 -21.50
CA ALA A 70 -12.62 11.83 -22.36
C ALA A 70 -11.44 12.80 -22.58
N ALA A 71 -10.72 13.14 -21.51
CA ALA A 71 -9.55 14.03 -21.60
C ALA A 71 -8.41 13.41 -22.40
N MET A 72 -8.13 12.12 -22.23
CA MET A 72 -7.07 11.40 -22.94
C MET A 72 -7.35 11.40 -24.45
N VAL A 73 -8.55 11.00 -24.86
CA VAL A 73 -8.94 10.96 -26.29
C VAL A 73 -8.92 12.36 -26.90
N ALA A 74 -9.45 13.37 -26.19
CA ALA A 74 -9.41 14.75 -26.66
C ALA A 74 -7.97 15.26 -26.84
N THR A 75 -7.07 14.90 -25.92
CA THR A 75 -5.65 15.29 -25.98
C THR A 75 -4.97 14.64 -27.18
N MET A 76 -5.14 13.33 -27.37
CA MET A 76 -4.57 12.61 -28.52
C MET A 76 -5.08 13.17 -29.85
N LYS A 77 -6.39 13.44 -29.95
CA LYS A 77 -6.99 14.09 -31.12
C LYS A 77 -6.32 15.42 -31.42
N LYS A 78 -6.19 16.29 -30.40
CA LYS A 78 -5.56 17.61 -30.54
C LYS A 78 -4.11 17.49 -31.06
N VAL A 79 -3.30 16.63 -30.45
CA VAL A 79 -1.88 16.42 -30.82
C VAL A 79 -1.73 15.88 -32.26
N VAL A 80 -2.57 14.94 -32.67
CA VAL A 80 -2.53 14.40 -34.04
C VAL A 80 -2.92 15.47 -35.05
N THR A 81 -4.01 16.20 -34.79
CA THR A 81 -4.49 17.25 -35.71
C THR A 81 -3.56 18.45 -35.80
N SER A 82 -2.86 18.83 -34.73
CA SER A 82 -1.89 19.94 -34.76
C SER A 82 -0.69 19.67 -35.67
N ARG A 83 -0.45 18.40 -36.02
CA ARG A 83 0.60 17.98 -36.98
C ARG A 83 0.07 17.84 -38.41
N GLY A 84 -1.17 18.27 -38.68
CA GLY A 84 -1.81 18.15 -39.99
C GLY A 84 -2.37 16.76 -40.32
N HIS A 85 -2.28 15.80 -39.40
CA HIS A 85 -2.85 14.47 -39.60
C HIS A 85 -4.36 14.44 -39.30
N LYS A 86 -5.09 13.57 -40.00
CA LYS A 86 -6.53 13.40 -39.78
C LYS A 86 -6.81 12.44 -38.60
N TRP A 87 -7.69 12.84 -37.69
CA TRP A 87 -8.20 11.96 -36.63
C TRP A 87 -9.48 11.26 -37.08
N HIS A 88 -9.35 10.04 -37.59
CA HIS A 88 -10.48 9.29 -38.13
C HIS A 88 -11.37 8.69 -37.02
N THR A 89 -12.64 8.45 -37.35
CA THR A 89 -13.59 7.76 -36.47
C THR A 89 -13.09 6.38 -36.03
N LYS A 90 -12.41 5.64 -36.92
CA LYS A 90 -11.79 4.34 -36.59
C LYS A 90 -10.71 4.47 -35.51
N THR A 91 -9.82 5.46 -35.64
CA THR A 91 -8.78 5.76 -34.63
C THR A 91 -9.41 6.13 -33.29
N SER A 92 -10.44 6.98 -33.30
CA SER A 92 -11.17 7.36 -32.10
C SER A 92 -11.81 6.14 -31.41
N ARG A 93 -12.42 5.24 -32.18
CA ARG A 93 -13.07 4.03 -31.66
C ARG A 93 -12.06 3.05 -31.07
N ALA A 94 -10.92 2.84 -31.74
CA ALA A 94 -9.85 1.96 -31.27
C ALA A 94 -9.29 2.42 -29.92
N TRP A 95 -8.98 3.72 -29.79
CA TRP A 95 -8.48 4.27 -28.52
C TRP A 95 -9.52 4.24 -27.40
N ASN A 96 -10.79 4.51 -27.70
CA ASN A 96 -11.85 4.39 -26.69
C ASN A 96 -12.02 2.96 -26.20
N TRP A 97 -11.95 1.97 -27.10
CA TRP A 97 -11.99 0.56 -26.73
C TRP A 97 -10.80 0.19 -25.84
N ALA A 98 -9.57 0.47 -26.30
CA ALA A 98 -8.35 0.15 -25.55
C ALA A 98 -8.32 0.76 -24.14
N LEU A 99 -8.70 2.05 -24.03
CA LEU A 99 -8.79 2.72 -22.73
C LEU A 99 -9.87 2.09 -21.84
N THR A 100 -11.01 1.69 -22.42
CA THR A 100 -12.09 1.06 -21.65
C THR A 100 -11.64 -0.28 -21.09
N GLU A 101 -11.05 -1.15 -21.91
CA GLU A 101 -10.55 -2.46 -21.46
C GLU A 101 -9.51 -2.32 -20.34
N ILE A 102 -8.49 -1.47 -20.53
CA ILE A 102 -7.42 -1.29 -19.54
C ILE A 102 -7.98 -0.70 -18.24
N ILE A 103 -8.91 0.26 -18.32
CA ILE A 103 -9.52 0.85 -17.13
C ILE A 103 -10.39 -0.17 -16.39
N VAL A 104 -11.13 -1.04 -17.09
CA VAL A 104 -11.91 -2.12 -16.45
C VAL A 104 -10.99 -3.04 -15.65
N TYR A 105 -9.89 -3.52 -16.26
CA TYR A 105 -8.92 -4.37 -15.55
C TYR A 105 -8.28 -3.64 -14.36
N LEU A 106 -7.95 -2.35 -14.52
CA LEU A 106 -7.39 -1.54 -13.45
C LEU A 106 -8.36 -1.35 -12.29
N LEU A 107 -9.63 -1.03 -12.56
CA LEU A 107 -10.66 -0.84 -11.54
C LEU A 107 -10.97 -2.14 -10.82
N GLU A 108 -10.94 -3.27 -11.52
CA GLU A 108 -11.05 -4.60 -10.91
C GLU A 108 -9.87 -4.87 -9.96
N ALA A 109 -8.64 -4.61 -10.40
CA ALA A 109 -7.45 -4.74 -9.55
C ALA A 109 -7.51 -3.82 -8.31
N VAL A 110 -8.02 -2.60 -8.46
CA VAL A 110 -8.27 -1.66 -7.35
C VAL A 110 -9.32 -2.21 -6.40
N SER A 111 -10.43 -2.74 -6.92
CA SER A 111 -11.52 -3.33 -6.14
C SER A 111 -11.03 -4.52 -5.30
N ILE A 112 -10.23 -5.41 -5.89
CA ILE A 112 -9.65 -6.57 -5.21
C ILE A 112 -8.56 -6.16 -4.21
N GLY A 113 -7.72 -5.19 -4.56
CA GLY A 113 -6.58 -4.78 -3.75
C GLY A 113 -6.95 -3.94 -2.52
N ARG A 114 -7.99 -3.09 -2.63
CA ARG A 114 -8.38 -2.15 -1.58
C ARG A 114 -8.65 -2.81 -0.21
N PRO A 115 -9.52 -3.84 -0.09
CA PRO A 115 -9.77 -4.48 1.20
C PRO A 115 -8.52 -5.15 1.79
N LYS A 116 -7.60 -5.63 0.94
CA LYS A 116 -6.34 -6.24 1.37
C LYS A 116 -5.40 -5.18 1.97
N ILE A 117 -5.22 -4.05 1.29
CA ILE A 117 -4.42 -2.92 1.80
C ILE A 117 -5.02 -2.37 3.09
N GLU A 118 -6.35 -2.24 3.16
CA GLU A 118 -7.03 -1.78 4.37
C GLU A 118 -6.79 -2.73 5.56
N THR A 119 -6.87 -4.04 5.32
CA THR A 119 -6.60 -5.06 6.34
C THR A 119 -5.14 -5.01 6.81
N LEU A 120 -4.19 -4.87 5.89
CA LEU A 120 -2.77 -4.71 6.21
C LEU A 120 -2.52 -3.46 7.05
N ASN A 121 -3.10 -2.31 6.68
CA ASN A 121 -2.98 -1.08 7.43
C ASN A 121 -3.54 -1.19 8.84
N LYS A 122 -4.72 -1.80 9.01
CA LYS A 122 -5.32 -2.06 10.33
C LYS A 122 -4.41 -2.95 11.19
N SER A 123 -3.89 -4.03 10.61
CA SER A 123 -3.02 -4.97 11.29
C SER A 123 -1.70 -4.30 11.72
N TRP A 124 -1.13 -3.47 10.85
CA TRP A 124 0.08 -2.71 11.14
C TRP A 124 -0.14 -1.68 12.26
N MET A 125 -1.23 -0.92 12.21
CA MET A 125 -1.56 0.04 13.27
C MET A 125 -1.73 -0.66 14.62
N PHE A 126 -2.44 -1.79 14.65
CA PHE A 126 -2.60 -2.59 15.86
C PHE A 126 -1.24 -3.03 16.44
N LEU A 127 -0.32 -3.48 15.58
CA LEU A 127 1.03 -3.87 16.00
C LEU A 127 1.80 -2.68 16.58
N CYS A 128 1.76 -1.52 15.92
CA CYS A 128 2.39 -0.29 16.40
C CYS A 128 1.86 0.13 17.77
N ASP A 129 0.54 0.07 17.97
CA ASP A 129 -0.11 0.41 19.24
C ASP A 129 0.33 -0.55 20.35
N LYS A 130 0.38 -1.87 20.08
CA LYS A 130 0.85 -2.87 21.04
C LYS A 130 2.31 -2.67 21.42
N MET A 131 3.18 -2.38 20.45
CA MET A 131 4.59 -2.07 20.72
C MET A 131 4.73 -0.82 21.59
N TYR A 132 3.91 0.20 21.35
CA TYR A 132 3.92 1.43 22.14
C TYR A 132 3.45 1.18 23.58
N GLU A 133 2.36 0.45 23.78
CA GLU A 133 1.86 0.04 25.10
C GLU A 133 2.92 -0.74 25.90
N GLU A 134 3.63 -1.66 25.24
CA GLU A 134 4.68 -2.44 25.88
C GLU A 134 5.88 -1.57 26.28
N MET A 135 6.31 -0.66 25.39
CA MET A 135 7.40 0.28 25.71
C MET A 135 7.06 1.18 26.91
N GLU A 136 5.83 1.68 26.97
CA GLU A 136 5.39 2.53 28.09
C GLU A 136 5.29 1.71 29.39
N SER A 137 4.78 0.48 29.31
CA SER A 137 4.76 -0.46 30.45
C SER A 137 6.16 -0.75 30.99
N ARG A 138 7.14 -0.96 30.09
CA ARG A 138 8.55 -1.15 30.47
C ARG A 138 9.13 0.09 31.13
N ARG A 139 8.77 1.29 30.65
CA ARG A 139 9.21 2.57 31.23
C ARG A 139 8.67 2.77 32.64
N GLN A 140 7.39 2.47 32.86
CA GLN A 140 6.76 2.56 34.18
C GLN A 140 7.40 1.58 35.17
N ARG A 141 7.64 0.32 34.77
CA ARG A 141 8.34 -0.67 35.60
C ARG A 141 9.74 -0.21 36.00
N LYS A 142 10.50 0.38 35.08
CA LYS A 142 11.82 0.95 35.39
C LYS A 142 11.75 2.13 36.37
N SER A 143 10.75 3.00 36.22
CA SER A 143 10.53 4.13 37.14
C SER A 143 10.24 3.63 38.56
N ILE A 144 9.33 2.65 38.71
CA ILE A 144 9.02 2.05 40.02
C ILE A 144 10.26 1.36 40.62
N GLY A 145 11.00 0.61 39.81
CA GLY A 145 12.25 -0.02 40.23
C GLY A 145 13.29 0.99 40.75
N SER A 146 13.46 2.13 40.05
CA SER A 146 14.37 3.19 40.51
C SER A 146 13.93 3.82 41.83
N GLN A 147 12.63 4.06 42.03
CA GLN A 147 12.10 4.63 43.28
C GLN A 147 12.30 3.69 44.47
N LEU A 148 12.05 2.40 44.29
CA LEU A 148 12.27 1.38 45.33
C LEU A 148 13.76 1.23 45.67
N GLY A 149 14.63 1.23 44.66
CA GLY A 149 16.09 1.16 44.85
C GLY A 149 16.64 2.35 45.64
N SER A 150 16.21 3.58 45.32
CA SER A 150 16.63 4.78 46.05
C SER A 150 16.17 4.78 47.52
N ARG A 151 14.98 4.20 47.81
CA ARG A 151 14.45 4.16 49.18
C ARG A 151 15.18 3.16 50.08
N MET A 152 15.65 2.03 49.52
CA MET A 152 16.45 1.06 50.29
C MET A 152 17.91 1.53 50.50
N GLY A 153 18.52 2.16 49.48
CA GLY A 153 19.89 2.69 49.60
C GLY A 153 20.03 3.81 50.64
N SER A 154 19.00 4.64 50.82
CA SER A 154 19.04 5.74 51.81
C SER A 154 18.98 5.27 53.27
N LYS A 155 18.50 4.05 53.55
CA LYS A 155 18.32 3.58 54.95
C LYS A 155 19.55 2.85 55.50
N MET A 156 20.46 2.37 54.64
CA MET A 156 21.72 1.74 55.08
C MET A 156 22.93 2.69 55.07
N GLY A 157 22.86 3.82 54.36
CA GLY A 157 23.98 4.77 54.29
C GLY A 157 24.17 5.69 55.50
N SER A 158 23.23 5.73 56.46
CA SER A 158 23.28 6.68 57.59
C SER A 158 23.91 6.11 58.87
N GLN A 159 24.49 4.90 58.85
CA GLN A 159 25.00 4.24 60.07
C GLN A 159 26.47 3.80 59.96
N MET A 160 27.29 4.47 59.14
CA MET A 160 28.74 4.27 59.11
C MET A 160 29.55 5.56 58.89
N ASP A 161 29.06 6.70 59.38
CA ASP A 161 29.87 7.91 59.46
C ASP A 161 30.46 8.03 60.88
N GLY A 162 31.59 7.35 61.07
CA GLY A 162 32.27 7.22 62.35
C GLY A 162 33.58 6.46 62.22
N GLY A 163 34.47 6.92 61.33
CA GLY A 163 35.74 6.24 61.12
C GLY A 163 36.69 7.03 60.23
N GLY A 164 37.31 8.07 60.80
CA GLY A 164 38.35 8.83 60.13
C GLY A 164 39.47 7.94 59.61
N ARG A 165 39.64 7.91 58.29
CA ARG A 165 40.88 7.47 57.65
C ARG A 165 41.33 8.56 56.68
N LYS A 166 42.38 9.26 57.10
CA LYS A 166 43.22 10.09 56.24
C LYS A 166 43.79 9.19 55.15
N SER A 167 43.21 9.27 53.95
CA SER A 167 43.74 8.63 52.75
C SER A 167 44.63 9.64 52.06
N VAL A 168 45.91 9.29 51.97
CA VAL A 168 46.98 10.04 51.32
C VAL A 168 46.68 10.20 49.84
N ASP A 169 46.80 11.44 49.40
CA ASP A 169 46.73 11.88 48.01
C ASP A 169 47.98 11.39 47.28
N MET A 170 47.82 10.42 46.38
CA MET A 170 48.87 9.99 45.46
C MET A 170 48.41 10.32 44.05
N GLY A 171 48.99 11.41 43.55
CA GLY A 171 48.77 11.96 42.22
C GLY A 171 48.89 10.89 41.14
N ARG A 172 47.81 10.76 40.36
CA ARG A 172 47.81 9.99 39.12
C ARG A 172 47.62 10.96 37.96
N ALA A 173 48.60 10.92 37.06
CA ALA A 173 48.77 11.79 35.91
C ALA A 173 47.54 11.85 34.98
N PRO A 174 47.33 12.98 34.28
CA PRO A 174 46.22 13.15 33.36
C PRO A 174 46.50 12.40 32.05
N THR A 175 45.84 11.26 31.85
CA THR A 175 45.74 10.67 30.51
C THR A 175 44.52 11.26 29.81
N THR A 176 44.79 12.19 28.90
CA THR A 176 43.85 12.75 27.93
C THR A 176 43.41 11.67 26.94
N ARG A 177 42.51 10.78 27.36
CA ARG A 177 41.76 9.93 26.43
C ARG A 177 40.52 10.68 26.00
N ARG A 178 40.65 11.38 24.88
CA ARG A 178 39.60 12.11 24.17
C ARG A 178 38.58 11.10 23.62
N SER A 179 37.69 10.62 24.47
CA SER A 179 36.48 9.92 24.05
C SER A 179 35.53 10.94 23.43
N VAL A 180 35.40 10.87 22.11
CA VAL A 180 34.39 11.62 21.36
C VAL A 180 33.03 11.07 21.79
N ASP A 181 32.40 11.75 22.75
CA ASP A 181 31.00 11.56 23.09
C ASP A 181 30.15 12.06 21.93
N ILE A 182 29.83 11.17 20.99
CA ILE A 182 28.70 11.38 20.07
C ILE A 182 27.42 11.08 20.85
N ARG A 183 27.08 11.95 21.80
CA ARG A 183 25.70 12.09 22.28
C ARG A 183 24.92 12.88 21.24
N ARG A 184 24.54 12.21 20.15
CA ARG A 184 23.35 12.63 19.39
C ARG A 184 22.14 12.25 20.24
N SER A 185 21.70 13.15 21.10
CA SER A 185 20.32 13.18 21.54
C SER A 185 19.46 13.47 20.32
N VAL A 186 19.07 12.43 19.58
CA VAL A 186 17.96 12.51 18.65
C VAL A 186 16.74 12.77 19.51
N ASP A 187 16.27 14.00 19.48
CA ASP A 187 15.07 14.44 20.16
C ASP A 187 13.86 13.79 19.46
N VAL A 188 13.50 12.57 19.89
CA VAL A 188 12.38 11.77 19.35
C VAL A 188 11.01 12.42 19.60
N LYS A 189 10.96 13.63 20.18
CA LYS A 189 9.72 14.36 20.45
C LYS A 189 9.11 15.07 19.24
N THR A 190 9.85 15.26 18.14
CA THR A 190 9.32 15.93 16.94
C THR A 190 8.75 15.00 15.87
N SER A 191 9.12 13.71 15.86
CA SER A 191 8.63 12.75 14.85
C SER A 191 7.18 12.30 15.10
N SER A 192 6.77 12.07 16.35
CA SER A 192 5.42 11.57 16.68
C SER A 192 4.29 12.60 16.55
N ARG A 193 4.62 13.90 16.44
CA ARG A 193 3.62 14.95 16.13
C ARG A 193 3.31 15.05 14.63
N GLY A 194 4.21 14.62 13.75
CA GLY A 194 3.99 14.66 12.29
C GLY A 194 2.92 13.67 11.81
N TRP A 195 2.89 12.47 12.38
CA TRP A 195 1.99 11.40 11.94
C TRP A 195 0.54 11.57 12.42
N ARG A 196 0.30 12.36 13.48
CA ARG A 196 -1.07 12.71 13.91
C ARG A 196 -1.80 13.64 12.93
N LYS A 197 -1.10 14.33 12.02
CA LYS A 197 -1.72 15.28 11.09
C LYS A 197 -2.15 14.69 9.75
N MET A 198 -1.68 13.49 9.37
CA MET A 198 -2.07 12.86 8.09
C MET A 198 -3.09 11.71 8.23
N GLY A 199 -3.40 11.25 9.46
CA GLY A 199 -4.36 10.16 9.69
C GLY A 199 -5.72 10.58 10.26
N ALA A 200 -5.95 11.88 10.51
CA ALA A 200 -7.16 12.36 11.19
C ALA A 200 -8.00 13.27 10.30
N SER A 201 -8.67 12.71 9.30
CA SER A 201 -9.93 13.28 8.79
C SER A 201 -10.76 12.25 8.01
N VAL A 202 -11.21 11.19 8.69
CA VAL A 202 -12.46 10.51 8.31
C VAL A 202 -13.38 10.60 9.53
N LYS A 203 -14.19 11.67 9.58
CA LYS A 203 -15.30 11.75 10.53
C LYS A 203 -16.39 10.80 10.04
N LEU A 204 -16.41 9.57 10.53
CA LEU A 204 -17.57 8.69 10.44
C LEU A 204 -18.41 8.88 11.71
N ALA A 205 -19.23 9.92 11.74
CA ALA A 205 -20.20 10.12 12.81
C ALA A 205 -21.46 10.75 12.24
N GLY A 206 -22.52 9.94 12.11
CA GLY A 206 -23.89 10.41 12.02
C GLY A 206 -24.69 9.86 10.84
N ALA A 207 -25.12 8.59 10.90
CA ALA A 207 -26.33 8.13 10.20
C ALA A 207 -26.75 6.72 10.63
N LEU A 208 -27.02 6.47 11.92
CA LEU A 208 -27.78 5.29 12.35
C LEU A 208 -28.74 5.67 13.49
N LYS A 209 -29.83 6.35 13.12
CA LYS A 209 -31.07 6.35 13.91
C LYS A 209 -32.25 6.75 13.01
N GLY A 210 -32.71 5.80 12.19
CA GLY A 210 -33.98 5.88 11.47
C GLY A 210 -34.83 4.69 11.88
N LYS A 211 -35.94 4.96 12.57
CA LYS A 211 -36.95 3.97 12.98
C LYS A 211 -37.53 3.29 11.74
N ALA A 212 -37.67 1.97 11.80
CA ALA A 212 -38.43 1.18 10.84
C ALA A 212 -39.93 1.32 11.12
N GLU A 213 -40.71 1.68 10.10
CA GLU A 213 -42.12 1.32 9.99
C GLU A 213 -42.29 0.34 8.81
N PRO A 214 -43.17 -0.67 8.91
CA PRO A 214 -43.35 -1.66 7.87
C PRO A 214 -44.43 -1.22 6.87
N GLY A 215 -44.11 -1.27 5.57
CA GLY A 215 -45.03 -1.08 4.45
C GLY A 215 -44.70 -2.02 3.29
N PRO A 216 -45.68 -2.39 2.44
CA PRO A 216 -45.85 -3.78 2.01
C PRO A 216 -45.18 -4.16 0.68
N SER A 217 -44.73 -5.42 0.63
CA SER A 217 -44.72 -6.33 -0.52
C SER A 217 -44.40 -5.76 -1.91
N ALA A 218 -43.12 -5.82 -2.29
CA ALA A 218 -42.69 -5.74 -3.68
C ALA A 218 -42.07 -7.07 -4.13
N ARG A 219 -42.58 -7.57 -5.26
CA ARG A 219 -42.32 -8.88 -5.87
C ARG A 219 -40.86 -9.09 -6.25
N ASN A 220 -40.40 -10.33 -6.02
CA ASN A 220 -39.17 -10.92 -6.55
C ASN A 220 -39.03 -10.73 -8.07
N SER A 221 -38.02 -9.99 -8.49
CA SER A 221 -37.36 -10.19 -9.79
C SER A 221 -35.91 -10.59 -9.51
N GLY A 222 -35.61 -11.87 -9.72
CA GLY A 222 -34.30 -12.45 -9.47
C GLY A 222 -33.24 -11.85 -10.39
N HIS A 223 -32.35 -11.03 -9.83
CA HIS A 223 -31.05 -10.77 -10.42
C HIS A 223 -30.14 -11.96 -10.16
N VAL A 224 -30.01 -12.83 -11.17
CA VAL A 224 -28.88 -13.75 -11.27
C VAL A 224 -27.64 -12.89 -11.50
N GLY A 225 -26.80 -12.74 -10.47
CA GLY A 225 -25.51 -12.09 -10.62
C GLY A 225 -24.63 -12.92 -11.53
N GLU A 226 -24.25 -12.39 -12.68
CA GLU A 226 -23.18 -12.97 -13.49
C GLU A 226 -21.88 -12.90 -12.68
N PHE A 227 -21.28 -14.07 -12.44
CA PHE A 227 -19.97 -14.17 -11.82
C PHE A 227 -18.87 -13.70 -12.79
N PRO A 228 -17.80 -13.04 -12.30
CA PRO A 228 -16.66 -12.69 -13.13
C PRO A 228 -16.05 -13.93 -13.81
N MET A 229 -15.57 -13.81 -15.05
CA MET A 229 -15.14 -14.96 -15.87
C MET A 229 -14.06 -15.85 -15.23
N TRP A 230 -13.24 -15.31 -14.34
CA TRP A 230 -12.21 -16.06 -13.60
C TRP A 230 -12.73 -16.72 -12.31
N ALA A 231 -13.95 -16.40 -11.89
CA ALA A 231 -14.64 -16.96 -10.72
C ALA A 231 -15.66 -18.04 -11.09
N LYS A 232 -15.81 -18.37 -12.38
CA LYS A 232 -16.39 -19.66 -12.76
C LYS A 232 -15.46 -20.73 -12.19
N LYS A 233 -15.89 -21.38 -11.11
CA LYS A 233 -15.24 -22.61 -10.62
C LYS A 233 -15.00 -23.50 -11.84
N ASP A 234 -13.80 -24.05 -11.92
CA ASP A 234 -13.45 -25.09 -12.89
C ASP A 234 -14.62 -26.09 -12.95
N ASP A 235 -15.42 -26.03 -14.01
CA ASP A 235 -16.48 -27.02 -14.24
C ASP A 235 -15.76 -28.37 -14.37
N GLU A 236 -16.14 -29.36 -13.56
CA GLU A 236 -15.58 -30.71 -13.62
C GLU A 236 -15.69 -31.32 -15.03
N ALA A 237 -16.62 -30.80 -15.85
CA ALA A 237 -16.79 -31.14 -17.26
C ALA A 237 -15.63 -30.70 -18.19
N PHE A 238 -14.77 -29.78 -17.76
CA PHE A 238 -13.62 -29.28 -18.53
C PHE A 238 -12.26 -29.76 -17.99
N MET A 239 -12.22 -30.48 -16.86
CA MET A 239 -11.01 -31.13 -16.37
C MET A 239 -10.79 -32.48 -17.08
N THR A 240 -10.54 -32.43 -18.40
CA THR A 240 -10.12 -33.65 -19.08
C THR A 240 -8.75 -34.09 -18.54
N PRO A 241 -8.43 -35.40 -18.54
CA PRO A 241 -7.11 -35.88 -18.17
C PRO A 241 -5.99 -35.16 -18.94
N GLU A 242 -6.20 -34.83 -20.23
CA GLU A 242 -5.22 -34.07 -21.01
C GLU A 242 -5.05 -32.62 -20.53
N TYR A 243 -6.13 -31.98 -20.06
CA TYR A 243 -6.05 -30.64 -19.47
C TYR A 243 -5.28 -30.66 -18.14
N MET A 244 -5.54 -31.66 -17.29
CA MET A 244 -4.86 -31.81 -16.01
C MET A 244 -3.40 -32.22 -16.17
N GLU A 245 -3.09 -33.06 -17.16
CA GLU A 245 -1.74 -33.43 -17.56
C GLU A 245 -0.99 -32.22 -18.14
N GLY A 246 -1.62 -31.43 -19.02
CA GLY A 246 -1.04 -30.21 -19.57
C GLY A 246 -0.79 -29.14 -18.50
N ARG A 247 -1.74 -28.94 -17.58
CA ARG A 247 -1.59 -28.04 -16.42
C ARG A 247 -0.47 -28.50 -15.50
N SER A 248 -0.35 -29.80 -15.24
CA SER A 248 0.71 -30.37 -14.41
C SER A 248 2.07 -30.28 -15.09
N ALA A 249 2.16 -30.54 -16.41
CA ALA A 249 3.39 -30.41 -17.19
C ALA A 249 3.88 -28.95 -17.27
N VAL A 250 2.97 -27.99 -17.43
CA VAL A 250 3.30 -26.55 -17.41
C VAL A 250 3.69 -26.09 -16.00
N GLY A 251 3.00 -26.59 -14.97
CA GLY A 251 3.35 -26.36 -13.58
C GLY A 251 4.75 -26.89 -13.24
N GLN A 252 5.05 -28.12 -13.65
CA GLN A 252 6.34 -28.75 -13.44
C GLN A 252 7.46 -28.06 -14.22
N GLY A 253 7.25 -27.75 -15.50
CA GLY A 253 8.22 -27.01 -16.31
C GLY A 253 8.51 -25.60 -15.78
N PHE A 254 7.51 -24.93 -15.19
CA PHE A 254 7.70 -23.67 -14.50
C PHE A 254 8.55 -23.83 -13.23
N LEU A 255 8.29 -24.86 -12.41
CA LEU A 255 9.07 -25.16 -11.22
C LEU A 255 10.52 -25.53 -11.58
N ASP A 256 10.74 -26.29 -12.65
CA ASP A 256 12.07 -26.69 -13.10
C ASP A 256 12.89 -25.49 -13.60
N VAL A 257 12.29 -24.58 -14.37
CA VAL A 257 12.96 -23.35 -14.84
C VAL A 257 13.20 -22.38 -13.68
N PHE A 258 12.25 -22.27 -12.75
CA PHE A 258 12.39 -21.44 -11.56
C PHE A 258 13.50 -21.96 -10.63
N ALA A 259 13.54 -23.27 -10.41
CA ALA A 259 14.56 -23.98 -9.64
C ALA A 259 15.95 -23.84 -10.25
N ALA A 260 16.07 -24.00 -11.58
CA ALA A 260 17.32 -23.85 -12.31
C ALA A 260 17.90 -22.42 -12.22
N ARG A 261 17.02 -21.40 -12.14
CA ARG A 261 17.44 -19.98 -12.09
C ARG A 261 17.57 -19.43 -10.67
N ASN A 262 17.01 -20.11 -9.67
CA ASN A 262 16.98 -19.67 -8.28
C ASN A 262 17.39 -20.81 -7.35
N THR A 263 18.62 -21.29 -7.50
CA THR A 263 19.15 -22.45 -6.76
C THR A 263 19.11 -22.27 -5.24
N TRP A 264 19.16 -21.02 -4.76
CA TRP A 264 19.00 -20.68 -3.34
C TRP A 264 17.59 -21.01 -2.81
N ALA A 265 16.54 -20.80 -3.63
CA ALA A 265 15.16 -21.02 -3.23
C ALA A 265 14.83 -22.52 -3.11
N VAL A 266 15.44 -23.35 -3.96
CA VAL A 266 15.31 -24.83 -3.90
C VAL A 266 15.96 -25.38 -2.63
N ARG A 267 17.06 -24.76 -2.17
CA ARG A 267 17.79 -25.20 -0.98
C ARG A 267 17.05 -24.88 0.32
N ASP A 268 16.33 -23.75 0.35
CA ASP A 268 15.71 -23.23 1.57
C ASP A 268 14.21 -23.57 1.66
N PHE A 269 13.54 -23.80 0.52
CA PHE A 269 12.17 -24.35 0.47
C PHE A 269 12.22 -25.83 0.11
N ASN A 270 12.33 -26.68 1.13
CA ASN A 270 12.12 -28.10 0.98
C ASN A 270 10.62 -28.36 0.75
N PHE A 271 10.15 -28.24 -0.49
CA PHE A 271 8.84 -28.74 -0.89
C PHE A 271 8.94 -30.26 -0.84
N GLY A 272 8.52 -30.84 0.28
CA GLY A 272 8.64 -32.27 0.57
C GLY A 272 8.21 -33.12 -0.63
N ALA A 273 9.06 -34.09 -0.97
CA ALA A 273 8.77 -35.15 -1.92
C ALA A 273 7.55 -35.97 -1.48
#